data_AF-A0A0G1V999-F1
#
_entry.id   AF-A0A0G1V999-F1
#
_cell.length_a   1.000
_cell.length_b   1.000
_cell.length_c   1.000
_cell.angle_alpha   90.00
_cell.angle_beta   90.00
_cell.angle_gamma   90.00
#
_symmetry.space_group_name_H-M   'P 1'
#
loop_
_entity.id
_entity.type
_entity.pdbx_description
1 polymer ?
#
loop_
_entity_poly.entity_id
_entity_poly.type
_entity_poly.pdbx_seq_one_letter_code
_entity_poly.pdbx_strand_id
1 'polypeptide(L)'
;MNIYLDIDGVLLANDKEAARHADEFLHAVLEKYPDSTYWLTTHNWKGENRAKEILAPHLDPETVILLDKVKPSEWNELKTDAIDFEQDFLWFDDDLWPNELNVLEKHEAVQNFIMVDLHKDPDMLEKLAQVILNK
;
A
#
# COMPACT_ATOMS: atom_id res chain seq x y z
N MET A 1 -8.90 -2.07 11.54
CA MET A 1 -8.01 -2.73 10.58
C MET A 1 -7.08 -1.68 9.98
N ASN A 2 -5.79 -1.96 9.96
CA ASN A 2 -4.78 -1.10 9.34
C ASN A 2 -4.56 -1.50 7.88
N ILE A 3 -4.31 -0.52 7.01
CA ILE A 3 -3.95 -0.73 5.61
C ILE A 3 -2.54 -0.21 5.40
N TYR A 4 -1.64 -1.05 4.91
CA TYR A 4 -0.27 -0.68 4.56
C TYR A 4 -0.11 -0.75 3.04
N LEU A 5 0.36 0.34 2.43
CA LEU A 5 0.46 0.49 0.98
C LEU A 5 1.90 0.70 0.54
N ASP A 6 2.41 -0.18 -0.32
CA ASP A 6 3.54 0.18 -1.16
C ASP A 6 3.11 1.06 -2.35
N ILE A 7 4.11 1.62 -3.03
CA ILE A 7 3.95 2.51 -4.19
C ILE A 7 4.44 1.83 -5.45
N ASP A 8 5.72 1.47 -5.52
CA ASP A 8 6.31 0.84 -6.71
C ASP A 8 5.68 -0.54 -6.93
N GLY A 9 5.32 -0.87 -8.18
CA GLY A 9 4.66 -2.13 -8.51
C GLY A 9 3.21 -2.27 -8.01
N VAL A 10 2.74 -1.37 -7.14
CA VAL A 10 1.38 -1.33 -6.61
C VAL A 10 0.59 -0.17 -7.20
N LEU A 11 0.90 1.07 -6.80
CA LEU A 11 0.21 2.29 -7.24
C LEU A 11 0.87 2.89 -8.49
N LEU A 12 2.16 2.63 -8.69
CA LEU A 12 2.89 2.92 -9.91
C LEU A 12 3.19 1.61 -10.65
N ALA A 13 2.77 1.51 -11.91
CA ALA A 13 3.14 0.36 -12.74
C ALA A 13 4.62 0.42 -13.17
N ASN A 14 5.20 1.63 -13.19
CA ASN A 14 6.60 1.91 -13.48
C ASN A 14 6.93 3.38 -13.12
N ASP A 15 8.15 3.83 -13.44
CA ASP A 15 8.67 5.18 -13.20
C ASP A 15 7.93 6.32 -13.94
N LYS A 16 6.99 6.00 -14.82
CA LYS A 16 6.30 6.97 -15.69
C LYS A 16 4.79 6.95 -15.56
N GLU A 17 4.21 5.83 -15.15
CA GLU A 17 2.78 5.60 -15.23
C GLU A 17 2.22 5.05 -13.91
N ALA A 18 1.11 5.62 -13.47
CA ALA A 18 0.29 5.03 -12.43
C ALA A 18 -0.23 3.65 -12.88
N ALA A 19 -0.43 2.76 -11.92
CA ALA A 19 -1.15 1.52 -12.16
C ALA A 19 -2.58 1.82 -12.61
N ARG A 20 -3.14 0.95 -13.45
CA ARG A 20 -4.55 1.11 -13.84
C ARG A 20 -5.41 1.00 -12.60
N HIS A 21 -6.38 1.90 -12.49
CA HIS A 21 -7.29 2.00 -11.35
C HIS A 21 -6.63 2.41 -10.03
N ALA A 22 -5.44 3.02 -10.06
CA ALA A 22 -4.77 3.51 -8.85
C ALA A 22 -5.60 4.57 -8.11
N ASP A 23 -6.21 5.50 -8.84
CA ASP A 23 -7.11 6.52 -8.28
C ASP A 23 -8.32 5.87 -7.60
N GLU A 24 -9.04 4.99 -8.30
CA GLU A 24 -10.23 4.30 -7.78
C GLU A 24 -9.88 3.43 -6.57
N PHE A 25 -8.72 2.76 -6.58
CA PHE A 25 -8.26 1.96 -5.46
C PHE A 25 -7.93 2.82 -4.23
N LEU A 26 -7.21 3.93 -4.40
CA LEU A 26 -6.92 4.87 -3.32
C LEU A 26 -8.21 5.48 -2.74
N HIS A 27 -9.16 5.85 -3.60
CA HIS A 27 -10.48 6.31 -3.17
C HIS A 27 -11.20 5.24 -2.33
N ALA A 28 -11.24 3.98 -2.78
CA ALA A 28 -11.87 2.88 -2.04
C ALA A 28 -11.21 2.63 -0.67
N VAL A 29 -9.87 2.57 -0.63
CA VAL A 29 -9.10 2.41 0.60
C VAL A 29 -9.41 3.54 1.57
N LEU A 30 -9.34 4.79 1.11
CA LEU A 30 -9.44 5.98 1.97
C LEU A 30 -10.88 6.38 2.29
N GLU A 31 -11.87 5.88 1.55
CA GLU A 31 -13.27 5.94 1.95
C GLU A 31 -13.53 5.00 3.13
N LYS A 32 -13.00 3.78 3.08
CA LYS A 32 -13.24 2.76 4.10
C LYS A 32 -12.35 2.91 5.34
N TYR A 33 -11.09 3.27 5.15
CA TYR A 33 -10.04 3.32 6.18
C TYR A 33 -9.30 4.68 6.20
N PRO A 34 -10.00 5.81 6.27
CA PRO A 34 -9.40 7.15 6.18
C PRO A 34 -8.34 7.42 7.25
N ASP A 35 -8.53 6.88 8.45
CA ASP A 35 -7.69 7.17 9.62
C ASP A 35 -6.72 6.02 9.98
N SER A 36 -6.71 4.93 9.21
CA SER A 36 -5.91 3.73 9.50
C SER A 36 -5.19 3.20 8.25
N THR A 37 -4.85 4.09 7.33
CA THR A 37 -4.03 3.79 6.15
C THR A 37 -2.63 4.40 6.31
N TYR A 38 -1.61 3.62 5.98
CA TYR A 38 -0.20 3.93 6.19
C TYR A 38 0.61 3.66 4.93
N TRP A 39 1.58 4.51 4.65
CA TRP A 39 2.62 4.23 3.66
C TRP A 39 3.55 3.15 4.18
N LEU A 40 3.81 2.13 3.39
CA LEU A 40 4.80 1.11 3.69
C LEU A 40 5.65 0.84 2.45
N THR A 41 6.49 1.82 2.15
CA THR A 41 7.20 1.96 0.88
C THR A 41 8.61 2.48 1.12
N THR A 42 9.53 2.23 0.18
CA THR A 42 10.89 2.77 0.24
C THR A 42 10.95 4.29 0.12
N HIS A 43 9.90 4.92 -0.44
CA HIS A 43 9.72 6.38 -0.44
C HIS A 43 9.31 6.96 0.92
N ASN A 44 9.06 6.11 1.90
CA ASN A 44 8.75 6.47 3.27
C ASN A 44 9.56 5.59 4.23
N TRP A 45 10.88 5.81 4.25
CA TRP A 45 11.87 5.00 4.97
C TRP A 45 12.77 5.90 5.84
N LYS A 46 13.10 5.45 7.06
CA LYS A 46 14.00 6.16 8.01
C LYS A 46 13.62 7.62 8.28
N GLY A 47 12.32 7.89 8.42
CA GLY A 47 11.79 9.23 8.75
C GLY A 47 11.65 10.16 7.54
N GLU A 48 11.97 9.70 6.33
CA GLU A 48 11.58 10.40 5.10
C GLU A 48 10.12 10.09 4.76
N ASN A 49 9.40 11.06 4.17
CA ASN A 49 8.07 10.86 3.59
C ASN A 49 7.99 11.59 2.25
N ARG A 50 8.22 10.84 1.16
CA ARG A 50 8.20 11.34 -0.22
C ARG A 50 7.04 10.77 -1.03
N ALA A 51 6.15 9.99 -0.42
CA ALA A 51 5.05 9.32 -1.11
C ALA A 51 4.22 10.27 -1.98
N LYS A 52 3.81 11.42 -1.43
CA LYS A 52 3.04 12.44 -2.17
C LYS A 52 3.83 13.08 -3.31
N GLU A 53 5.12 13.35 -3.10
CA GLU A 53 6.01 13.89 -4.14
C GLU A 53 6.07 12.96 -5.35
N ILE A 54 6.16 11.65 -5.08
CA ILE A 54 6.29 10.60 -6.09
C ILE A 54 4.97 10.34 -6.81
N LEU A 55 3.85 10.27 -6.09
CA LEU A 55 2.55 9.91 -6.67
C LEU A 55 1.84 11.08 -7.37
N ALA A 56 1.98 12.31 -6.85
CA ALA A 56 1.20 13.45 -7.33
C ALA A 56 1.29 13.73 -8.84
N PRO A 57 2.43 13.53 -9.53
CA PRO A 57 2.51 13.72 -10.98
C PRO A 57 1.72 12.72 -11.81
N HIS A 58 1.29 11.58 -11.24
CA HIS A 58 0.71 10.45 -11.97
C HIS A 58 -0.77 10.20 -11.64
N LEU A 59 -1.33 10.90 -10.64
CA LEU A 59 -2.70 10.71 -10.16
C LEU A 59 -3.58 11.92 -10.48
N ASP A 60 -4.89 11.72 -10.42
CA ASP A 60 -5.84 12.80 -10.58
C ASP A 60 -5.73 13.82 -9.43
N PRO A 61 -5.93 15.14 -9.70
CA PRO A 61 -5.77 16.18 -8.67
C PRO A 61 -6.62 15.96 -7.41
N GLU A 62 -7.79 15.32 -7.54
CA GLU A 62 -8.65 15.00 -6.41
C GLU A 62 -8.08 13.85 -5.55
N THR A 63 -7.52 12.82 -6.16
CA THR A 63 -6.80 11.74 -5.48
C THR A 63 -5.57 12.26 -4.76
N VAL A 64 -4.83 13.20 -5.36
CA VAL A 64 -3.64 13.81 -4.73
C VAL A 64 -3.96 14.48 -3.40
N ILE A 65 -5.16 15.06 -3.26
CA ILE A 65 -5.61 15.65 -1.99
C ILE A 65 -5.81 14.55 -0.93
N LEU A 66 -6.25 13.35 -1.32
CA LEU A 66 -6.47 12.24 -0.41
C LEU A 66 -5.17 11.68 0.17
N LEU A 67 -4.04 11.82 -0.53
CA LEU A 67 -2.75 11.32 -0.06
C LEU A 67 -2.33 11.91 1.30
N ASP A 68 -2.83 13.10 1.65
CA ASP A 68 -2.58 13.72 2.97
C ASP A 68 -3.23 12.97 4.14
N LYS A 69 -4.18 12.07 3.86
CA LYS A 69 -4.80 11.20 4.86
C LYS A 69 -3.96 9.95 5.15
N VAL A 70 -3.08 9.56 4.24
CA VAL A 70 -2.23 8.39 4.43
C VAL A 70 -1.08 8.76 5.36
N LYS A 71 -0.98 8.02 6.46
CA LYS A 71 0.01 8.28 7.50
C LYS A 71 1.39 7.76 7.08
N PRO A 72 2.48 8.48 7.37
CA PRO A 72 3.80 7.89 7.26
C PRO A 72 3.95 6.74 8.26
N SER A 73 4.72 5.73 7.89
CA SER A 73 5.27 4.73 8.81
C SER A 73 6.77 4.95 9.05
N GLU A 74 7.32 4.32 10.09
CA GLU A 74 8.76 4.31 10.33
C GLU A 74 9.22 2.86 10.44
N TRP A 75 10.21 2.49 9.63
CA TRP A 75 10.83 1.18 9.62
C TRP A 75 12.33 1.33 9.30
N ASN A 76 13.13 0.34 9.72
CA ASN A 76 14.60 0.43 9.64
C ASN A 76 15.18 -0.59 8.67
N GLU A 77 14.95 -1.88 8.91
CA GLU A 77 15.56 -2.99 8.16
C GLU A 77 14.55 -3.65 7.23
N LEU A 78 13.35 -3.97 7.74
CA LEU A 78 12.28 -4.61 6.98
C LEU A 78 11.02 -3.74 7.05
N LYS A 79 10.19 -3.74 5.99
CA LYS A 79 8.90 -3.05 6.03
C LYS A 79 8.03 -3.59 7.19
N THR A 80 8.15 -4.88 7.49
CA THR A 80 7.44 -5.51 8.61
C THR A 80 7.77 -4.90 9.99
N ASP A 81 8.86 -4.14 10.15
CA ASP A 81 9.15 -3.39 11.39
C ASP A 81 8.08 -2.34 11.72
N ALA A 82 7.39 -1.81 10.70
CA ALA A 82 6.34 -0.81 10.83
C ALA A 82 4.94 -1.40 11.06
N ILE A 83 4.77 -2.72 10.92
CA ILE A 83 3.45 -3.34 11.00
C ILE A 83 3.07 -3.54 12.47
N ASP A 84 1.95 -2.95 12.86
CA ASP A 84 1.26 -3.27 14.11
C ASP A 84 0.55 -4.64 14.01
N PHE A 85 1.20 -5.67 14.54
CA PHE A 85 0.67 -7.04 14.58
C PHE A 85 -0.38 -7.28 15.67
N GLU A 86 -0.67 -6.30 16.55
CA GLU A 86 -1.74 -6.42 17.54
C GLU A 86 -3.11 -6.04 16.97
N GLN A 87 -3.15 -5.53 15.73
CA GLN A 87 -4.36 -5.14 15.01
C GLN A 87 -4.52 -5.97 13.74
N ASP A 88 -5.78 -6.20 13.31
CA ASP A 88 -6.05 -6.71 11.97
C ASP A 88 -5.43 -5.76 10.93
N PHE A 89 -4.82 -6.30 9.89
CA PHE A 89 -4.26 -5.49 8.81
C PHE A 89 -4.35 -6.14 7.44
N LEU A 90 -4.16 -5.32 6.41
CA LEU A 90 -3.80 -5.75 5.07
C LEU A 90 -2.56 -4.97 4.61
N TRP A 91 -1.63 -5.65 3.96
CA TRP A 91 -0.44 -5.05 3.36
C TRP A 91 -0.42 -5.36 1.87
N PHE A 92 -0.42 -4.32 1.04
CA PHE A 92 -0.38 -4.42 -0.41
C PHE A 92 1.02 -4.08 -0.90
N ASP A 93 1.67 -5.05 -1.55
CA ASP A 93 3.03 -4.97 -2.05
C ASP A 93 3.19 -5.88 -3.27
N ASP A 94 4.13 -5.56 -4.15
CA ASP A 94 4.46 -6.39 -5.32
C ASP A 94 5.62 -7.37 -5.04
N ASP A 95 6.32 -7.21 -3.91
CA ASP A 95 7.38 -8.10 -3.47
C ASP A 95 7.22 -8.49 -1.99
N LEU A 96 7.61 -9.72 -1.67
CA LEU A 96 7.65 -10.20 -0.29
C LEU A 96 8.98 -10.91 -0.06
N TRP A 97 9.87 -10.26 0.69
CA TRP A 97 11.19 -10.82 0.90
C TRP A 97 11.13 -12.03 1.84
N PRO A 98 12.03 -13.02 1.71
CA PRO A 98 12.03 -14.20 2.57
C PRO A 98 12.09 -13.87 4.07
N ASN A 99 12.79 -12.80 4.44
CA ASN A 99 12.85 -12.35 5.83
C ASN A 99 11.54 -11.73 6.31
N GLU A 100 10.81 -11.02 5.44
CA GLU A 100 9.49 -10.47 5.74
C GLU A 100 8.46 -11.59 5.86
N LEU A 101 8.49 -12.58 4.96
CA LEU A 101 7.69 -13.80 5.07
C LEU A 101 7.94 -14.50 6.41
N ASN A 102 9.20 -14.69 6.81
CA ASN A 102 9.54 -15.29 8.10
C ASN A 102 8.95 -14.49 9.29
N VAL A 103 8.84 -13.16 9.19
CA VAL A 103 8.20 -12.32 10.21
C VAL A 103 6.68 -12.55 10.19
N LEU A 104 6.04 -12.50 9.03
CA LEU A 104 4.60 -12.77 8.90
C LEU A 104 4.22 -14.15 9.42
N GLU A 105 5.02 -15.18 9.15
CA GLU A 105 4.81 -16.55 9.66
C GLU A 105 4.90 -16.62 11.19
N LYS A 106 5.87 -15.94 11.80
CA LYS A 106 6.00 -15.89 13.27
C LYS A 106 4.80 -15.23 13.95
N HIS A 107 4.13 -14.33 13.25
CA HIS A 107 2.94 -13.63 13.72
C HIS A 107 1.63 -14.24 13.20
N GLU A 108 1.68 -15.40 12.51
CA GLU A 108 0.51 -16.05 11.91
C GLU A 108 -0.31 -15.11 10.99
N ALA A 109 0.38 -14.24 10.25
CA ALA A 109 -0.21 -13.11 9.52
C ALA A 109 0.06 -13.13 8.00
N VAL A 110 0.52 -14.25 7.44
CA VAL A 110 0.82 -14.38 5.99
C VAL A 110 -0.39 -14.04 5.12
N GLN A 111 -1.60 -14.42 5.56
CA GLN A 111 -2.86 -14.13 4.88
C GLN A 111 -3.21 -12.64 4.79
N ASN A 112 -2.56 -11.79 5.59
CA ASN A 112 -2.77 -10.35 5.58
C ASN A 112 -1.92 -9.66 4.50
N PHE A 113 -0.92 -10.36 3.93
CA PHE A 113 -0.16 -9.89 2.79
C PHE A 113 -0.94 -10.14 1.50
N ILE A 114 -1.15 -9.08 0.72
CA ILE A 114 -1.83 -9.10 -0.57
C ILE A 114 -0.80 -8.81 -1.65
N MET A 115 -0.33 -9.88 -2.30
CA MET A 115 0.56 -9.78 -3.47
C MET A 115 -0.16 -9.04 -4.61
N VAL A 116 0.40 -7.93 -5.05
CA VAL A 116 -0.06 -7.19 -6.22
C VAL A 116 0.83 -7.55 -7.41
N ASP A 117 0.25 -8.14 -8.45
CA ASP A 117 0.97 -8.56 -9.65
C ASP A 117 0.31 -7.95 -10.90
N LEU A 118 0.71 -6.72 -11.20
CA LEU A 118 0.20 -5.97 -12.36
C LEU A 118 0.65 -6.57 -13.70
N HIS A 119 1.71 -7.38 -13.72
CA HIS A 119 2.14 -8.08 -14.92
C HIS A 119 1.17 -9.21 -15.28
N LYS A 120 0.72 -9.95 -14.27
CA LYS A 120 -0.26 -11.02 -14.43
C LYS A 120 -1.67 -10.48 -14.63
N ASP A 121 -2.02 -9.38 -13.97
CA ASP A 121 -3.36 -8.78 -14.00
C ASP A 121 -3.28 -7.24 -13.95
N PRO A 122 -3.20 -6.57 -15.11
CA PRO A 122 -3.04 -5.12 -15.17
C PRO A 122 -4.17 -4.32 -14.53
N ASP A 123 -5.37 -4.91 -14.41
CA ASP A 123 -6.56 -4.28 -13.83
C ASP A 123 -6.82 -4.79 -12.39
N MET A 124 -5.82 -5.39 -11.73
CA MET A 124 -5.95 -6.00 -10.39
C MET A 124 -6.46 -5.01 -9.33
N LEU A 125 -6.04 -3.75 -9.40
CA LEU A 125 -6.47 -2.73 -8.44
C LEU A 125 -7.98 -2.47 -8.47
N GLU A 126 -8.66 -2.62 -9.62
CA GLU A 126 -10.13 -2.52 -9.70
C GLU A 126 -10.79 -3.60 -8.83
N LYS A 127 -10.29 -4.84 -8.93
CA LYS A 127 -10.80 -5.99 -8.17
C LYS A 127 -10.54 -5.81 -6.68
N LEU A 128 -9.36 -5.34 -6.31
CA LEU A 128 -9.01 -5.06 -4.92
C LEU A 128 -9.86 -3.92 -4.34
N ALA A 129 -10.13 -2.87 -5.12
CA ALA A 129 -11.01 -1.78 -4.72
C ALA A 129 -12.42 -2.29 -4.40
N GLN A 130 -12.98 -3.16 -5.25
CA GLN A 130 -14.27 -3.80 -4.99
C GLN A 130 -14.25 -4.67 -3.74
N VAL A 131 -13.20 -5.45 -3.51
CA VAL A 131 -13.06 -6.26 -2.28
C VAL A 131 -13.02 -5.38 -1.04
N ILE A 132 -12.31 -4.26 -1.08
CA ILE A 132 -12.21 -3.30 0.03
C ILE A 132 -13.58 -2.68 0.35
N LEU A 133 -14.32 -2.24 -0.66
CA LEU A 133 -15.64 -1.63 -0.48
C LEU A 133 -16.68 -2.60 0.09
N ASN A 134 -16.51 -3.91 -0.16
CA ASN A 134 -17.42 -4.96 0.31
C ASN A 134 -17.06 -5.54 1.70
N LYS A 135 -15.91 -5.16 2.26
CA LYS A 135 -15.58 -5.43 3.67
C LYS A 135 -16.26 -4.39 4.57
#